data_AF-A8XYM8-F1
#
_entry.id   AF-A8XYM8-F1
#
_cell.length_a   1.000
_cell.length_b   1.000
_cell.length_c   1.000
_cell.angle_alpha   90.00
_cell.angle_beta   90.00
_cell.angle_gamma   90.00
#
_symmetry.space_group_name_H-M   'P 1'
#
loop_
_entity.id
_entity.type
_entity.pdbx_description
1 polymer ?
#
loop_
_entity_poly.entity_id
_entity_poly.type
_entity_poly.pdbx_seq_one_letter_code
_entity_poly.pdbx_strand_id
1 'polypeptide(L)'
;MHLSTTLSLRRILNSGFHPFQVIPKPDVWMKRERLNRFTAHAEERVRTALAEHDMEYPKFKSILAQSHILLDNIVLSQLAIYEPRSFKSLVAFAKELARQEGMDVIPDDPEFSYDVHVDNKSVLRKPLPRAVEYTRGASENHTHKPRKLRENEY
;
A
#
# COMPACT_ATOMS: atom_id res chain seq x y z
N MET A 1 45.18 -22.82 -25.49
CA MET A 1 44.14 -22.29 -24.57
C MET A 1 42.99 -23.29 -24.53
N HIS A 2 42.90 -24.09 -23.47
CA HIS A 2 41.81 -25.06 -23.30
C HIS A 2 40.57 -24.36 -22.75
N LEU A 3 39.46 -24.44 -23.48
CA LEU A 3 38.16 -23.96 -23.01
C LEU A 3 37.61 -24.95 -21.96
N SER A 4 37.58 -24.54 -20.70
CA SER A 4 36.87 -25.26 -19.64
C SER A 4 35.39 -24.85 -19.63
N THR A 5 34.60 -25.40 -20.56
CA THR A 5 33.17 -25.11 -20.76
C THR A 5 32.25 -26.28 -20.38
N THR A 6 32.67 -27.15 -19.44
CA THR A 6 31.95 -28.42 -19.15
C THR A 6 31.26 -28.48 -17.78
N LEU A 7 31.41 -27.50 -16.90
CA LEU A 7 30.90 -27.58 -15.53
C LEU A 7 29.40 -27.26 -15.38
N SER A 8 28.78 -26.56 -16.33
CA SER A 8 27.35 -26.23 -16.31
C SER A 8 26.47 -27.20 -17.13
N LEU A 9 27.05 -27.99 -18.03
CA LEU A 9 26.31 -28.96 -18.86
C LEU A 9 25.91 -30.23 -18.10
N ARG A 10 26.69 -30.66 -17.09
CA ARG A 10 26.38 -31.87 -16.30
C ARG A 10 25.09 -31.75 -15.49
N ARG A 11 24.69 -30.53 -15.11
CA ARG A 11 23.46 -30.29 -14.34
C ARG A 11 22.19 -30.42 -15.19
N ILE A 12 22.32 -30.25 -16.51
CA ILE A 12 21.19 -30.31 -17.46
C ILE A 12 20.97 -31.76 -17.92
N LEU A 13 22.05 -32.48 -18.25
CA LEU A 13 21.96 -33.84 -18.82
C LEU A 13 21.40 -34.90 -17.86
N ASN A 14 21.52 -34.70 -16.54
CA ASN A 14 21.02 -35.62 -15.51
C ASN A 14 19.80 -35.07 -14.74
N SER A 15 19.24 -33.94 -15.15
CA SER A 15 17.96 -33.50 -14.58
C SER A 15 16.84 -34.30 -15.24
N GLY A 16 15.89 -34.83 -14.47
CA GLY A 16 14.68 -35.49 -15.00
C GLY A 16 13.73 -34.53 -15.76
N PHE A 17 14.21 -33.34 -16.12
CA PHE A 17 13.48 -32.30 -16.81
C PHE A 17 13.95 -32.23 -18.26
N HIS A 18 13.00 -32.43 -19.17
CA HIS A 18 13.26 -32.32 -20.60
C HIS A 18 13.55 -30.85 -20.96
N PRO A 19 14.67 -30.52 -21.64
CA PRO A 19 15.12 -29.15 -21.87
C PRO A 19 14.17 -28.30 -22.74
N PHE A 20 13.21 -28.95 -23.43
CA PHE A 20 12.20 -28.27 -24.26
C PHE A 20 10.76 -28.45 -23.74
N GLN A 21 10.55 -29.02 -22.55
CA GLN A 21 9.22 -29.09 -21.95
C GLN A 21 8.89 -27.73 -21.32
N VAL A 22 7.84 -27.07 -21.84
CA VAL A 22 7.33 -25.83 -21.24
C VAL A 22 6.67 -26.19 -19.91
N ILE A 23 7.34 -25.88 -18.81
CA ILE A 23 6.74 -25.98 -17.47
C ILE A 23 5.74 -24.82 -17.36
N PRO A 24 4.42 -25.08 -17.23
CA PRO A 24 3.46 -24.01 -17.02
C PRO A 24 3.84 -23.29 -15.71
N LYS A 25 3.85 -21.95 -15.73
CA LYS A 25 4.08 -21.19 -14.50
C LYS A 25 2.96 -21.54 -13.51
N PRO A 26 3.27 -21.80 -12.24
CA PRO A 26 2.25 -22.09 -11.25
C PRO A 26 1.28 -20.91 -11.14
N ASP A 27 -0.01 -21.21 -10.93
CA ASP A 27 -1.05 -20.19 -10.81
C ASP A 27 -0.75 -19.21 -9.67
N VAL A 28 -0.57 -17.94 -10.02
CA VAL A 28 -0.27 -16.87 -9.05
C VAL A 28 -1.56 -16.40 -8.34
N TRP A 29 -2.73 -16.84 -8.81
CA TRP A 29 -4.03 -16.44 -8.29
C TRP A 29 -4.15 -16.71 -6.79
N MET A 30 -3.80 -17.91 -6.31
CA MET A 30 -3.89 -18.23 -4.88
C MET A 30 -2.98 -17.34 -4.01
N LYS A 31 -1.82 -16.93 -4.52
CA LYS A 31 -0.90 -16.02 -3.81
C LYS A 31 -1.47 -14.61 -3.74
N ARG A 32 -2.03 -14.11 -4.84
CA ARG A 32 -2.70 -12.79 -4.91
C ARG A 32 -3.92 -12.75 -4.01
N GLU A 33 -4.74 -13.79 -4.08
CA GLU A 33 -5.95 -13.91 -3.29
C GLU A 33 -5.64 -13.98 -1.79
N ARG A 34 -4.60 -14.72 -1.39
CA ARG A 34 -4.12 -14.71 0.01
C ARG A 34 -3.71 -13.32 0.46
N LEU A 35 -2.99 -12.57 -0.38
CA LEU A 35 -2.59 -11.20 -0.08
C LEU A 35 -3.79 -10.27 0.04
N ASN A 36 -4.75 -10.35 -0.90
CA ASN A 36 -5.98 -9.57 -0.89
C ASN A 36 -6.80 -9.81 0.38
N ARG A 37 -6.96 -11.08 0.79
CA ARG A 37 -7.63 -11.42 2.05
C ARG A 37 -6.90 -10.82 3.24
N PHE A 38 -5.58 -10.95 3.29
CA PHE A 38 -4.78 -10.39 4.37
C PHE A 38 -4.95 -8.86 4.48
N THR A 39 -4.92 -8.14 3.36
CA THR A 39 -5.13 -6.69 3.32
C THR A 39 -6.56 -6.29 3.69
N ALA A 40 -7.57 -7.05 3.26
CA ALA A 40 -8.97 -6.78 3.58
C ALA A 40 -9.23 -6.90 5.09
N HIS A 41 -8.69 -7.94 5.73
CA HIS A 41 -8.81 -8.11 7.18
C HIS A 41 -8.14 -6.97 7.97
N ALA A 42 -7.05 -6.39 7.46
CA ALA A 42 -6.39 -5.26 8.11
C ALA A 42 -7.27 -4.00 8.08
N GLU A 43 -7.92 -3.72 6.95
CA GLU A 43 -8.84 -2.59 6.83
C GLU A 43 -10.06 -2.72 7.75
N GLU A 44 -10.65 -3.90 7.82
CA GLU A 44 -11.79 -4.18 8.69
C GLU A 44 -11.45 -3.91 10.16
N ARG A 45 -10.29 -4.37 10.64
CA ARG A 45 -9.81 -4.10 12.00
C ARG A 45 -9.65 -2.60 12.28
N VAL A 46 -9.10 -1.86 11.32
CA VAL A 46 -8.94 -0.40 11.47
C VAL A 46 -10.32 0.28 11.52
N ARG A 47 -11.28 -0.15 10.69
CA ARG A 47 -12.65 0.39 10.73
C ARG A 47 -13.30 0.15 12.10
N THR A 48 -13.16 -1.05 12.66
CA THR A 48 -13.67 -1.36 14.00
C THR A 48 -13.01 -0.49 15.07
N ALA A 49 -11.69 -0.38 15.05
CA ALA A 49 -10.95 0.45 16.01
C ALA A 49 -11.29 1.94 15.91
N LEU A 50 -11.57 2.45 14.69
CA LEU A 50 -12.02 3.83 14.50
C LEU A 50 -13.47 4.04 14.97
N ALA A 51 -14.32 3.02 14.85
CA ALA A 51 -15.69 3.08 15.34
C ALA A 51 -15.75 3.19 16.88
N GLU A 52 -14.80 2.60 17.60
CA GLU A 52 -14.63 2.80 19.05
C GLU A 52 -14.29 4.25 19.44
N HIS A 53 -13.86 5.05 18.47
CA HIS A 53 -13.50 6.46 18.62
C HIS A 53 -14.40 7.38 17.79
N ASP A 54 -15.59 6.93 17.39
CA ASP A 54 -16.57 7.74 16.63
C ASP A 54 -15.98 8.44 15.39
N MET A 55 -15.09 7.75 14.68
CA MET A 55 -14.46 8.27 13.46
C MET A 55 -14.70 7.34 12.28
N GLU A 56 -15.06 7.92 11.14
CA GLU A 56 -15.21 7.17 9.90
C GLU A 56 -13.86 6.97 9.20
N TYR A 57 -13.61 5.74 8.75
CA TYR A 57 -12.41 5.37 7.99
C TYR A 57 -12.08 6.25 6.77
N PRO A 58 -13.01 6.59 5.85
CA PRO A 58 -12.67 7.43 4.70
C PRO A 58 -12.20 8.83 5.12
N LYS A 59 -12.84 9.44 6.11
CA LYS A 59 -12.46 10.76 6.66
C LYS A 59 -11.08 10.70 7.32
N PHE A 60 -10.85 9.66 8.13
CA PHE A 60 -9.55 9.43 8.75
C PHE A 60 -8.41 9.31 7.72
N LYS A 61 -8.59 8.48 6.68
CA LYS A 61 -7.56 8.31 5.64
C LYS A 61 -7.34 9.57 4.81
N SER A 62 -8.36 10.40 4.55
CA SER A 62 -8.16 11.66 3.83
C SER A 62 -7.31 12.64 4.64
N ILE A 63 -7.55 12.74 5.95
CA ILE A 63 -6.79 13.60 6.85
C ILE A 63 -5.33 13.14 6.97
N LEU A 64 -5.10 11.83 7.09
CA LEU A 64 -3.74 11.29 7.09
C LEU A 64 -3.01 11.56 5.77
N ALA A 65 -3.71 11.44 4.64
CA ALA A 65 -3.12 11.74 3.35
C ALA A 65 -2.78 13.23 3.19
N GLN A 66 -3.65 14.14 3.66
CA GLN A 66 -3.42 15.59 3.64
C GLN A 66 -2.28 16.02 4.59
N SER A 67 -2.14 15.36 5.73
CA SER A 67 -1.08 15.61 6.72
C SER A 67 0.25 14.91 6.38
N HIS A 68 0.36 14.26 5.22
CA HIS A 68 1.52 13.48 4.78
C HIS A 68 1.91 12.32 5.73
N ILE A 69 0.95 11.76 6.44
CA ILE A 69 1.14 10.54 7.24
C ILE A 69 0.84 9.33 6.36
N LEU A 70 1.90 8.70 5.84
CA LEU A 70 1.84 7.58 4.90
C LEU A 70 1.82 6.22 5.62
N LEU A 71 0.78 5.98 6.43
CA LEU A 71 0.61 4.70 7.11
C LEU A 71 -0.34 3.75 6.36
N ASP A 72 0.14 2.52 6.18
CA ASP A 72 -0.61 1.42 5.59
C ASP A 72 -1.63 0.83 6.56
N ASN A 73 -2.67 0.19 6.02
CA ASN A 73 -3.71 -0.44 6.83
C ASN A 73 -3.16 -1.59 7.70
N ILE A 74 -2.10 -2.26 7.25
CA ILE A 74 -1.41 -3.28 8.03
C ILE A 74 -0.82 -2.65 9.30
N VAL A 75 -0.05 -1.57 9.15
CA VAL A 75 0.58 -0.87 10.28
C VAL A 75 -0.48 -0.25 11.18
N LEU A 76 -1.50 0.41 10.63
CA LEU A 76 -2.62 0.96 11.40
C LEU A 76 -3.34 -0.12 12.22
N SER A 77 -3.57 -1.30 11.63
CA SER A 77 -4.18 -2.43 12.34
C SER A 77 -3.29 -2.98 13.46
N GLN A 78 -1.97 -2.97 13.25
CA GLN A 78 -1.00 -3.39 14.27
C GLN A 78 -0.94 -2.38 15.41
N LEU A 79 -0.94 -1.07 15.10
CA LEU A 79 -1.01 -0.02 16.11
C LEU A 79 -2.29 -0.13 16.94
N ALA A 80 -3.43 -0.33 16.31
CA ALA A 80 -4.70 -0.49 17.03
C ALA A 80 -4.68 -1.68 18.03
N ILE A 81 -4.04 -2.80 17.66
CA ILE A 81 -3.98 -4.01 18.50
C ILE A 81 -2.91 -3.91 19.59
N TYR A 82 -1.69 -3.53 19.21
CA TYR A 82 -0.51 -3.64 20.08
C TYR A 82 -0.14 -2.32 20.78
N GLU A 83 -0.49 -1.18 20.19
CA GLU A 83 -0.20 0.15 20.73
C GLU A 83 -1.44 1.06 20.72
N PRO A 84 -2.50 0.69 21.48
CA PRO A 84 -3.78 1.40 21.43
C PRO A 84 -3.65 2.88 21.81
N ARG A 85 -2.70 3.23 22.68
CA ARG A 85 -2.43 4.63 23.04
C ARG A 85 -1.89 5.44 21.87
N SER A 86 -0.96 4.88 21.09
CA SER A 86 -0.41 5.52 19.89
C SER A 86 -1.49 5.71 18.83
N PHE A 87 -2.33 4.69 18.64
CA PHE A 87 -3.47 4.75 17.73
C PHE A 87 -4.48 5.84 18.16
N LYS A 88 -4.83 5.88 19.44
CA LYS A 88 -5.75 6.88 20.00
C LYS A 88 -5.24 8.32 19.82
N SER A 89 -3.94 8.57 20.06
CA SER A 89 -3.32 9.89 19.82
C SER A 89 -3.43 10.33 18.35
N LEU A 90 -3.30 9.38 17.43
CA LEU A 90 -3.38 9.64 15.99
C LEU A 90 -4.83 9.94 15.56
N VAL A 91 -5.81 9.26 16.16
CA VAL A 91 -7.23 9.58 15.98
C VAL A 91 -7.58 10.95 16.55
N ALA A 92 -7.10 11.28 17.76
CA ALA A 92 -7.30 12.60 18.37
C ALA A 92 -6.71 13.72 17.49
N PHE A 93 -5.51 13.51 16.94
CA PHE A 93 -4.93 14.41 15.94
C PHE A 93 -5.81 14.57 14.71
N ALA A 94 -6.35 13.47 14.17
CA ALA A 94 -7.24 13.53 13.02
C ALA A 94 -8.56 14.25 13.34
N LYS A 95 -9.12 14.09 14.55
CA LYS A 95 -10.34 14.79 14.99
C LYS A 95 -10.13 16.29 15.06
N GLU A 96 -9.02 16.72 15.65
CA GLU A 96 -8.69 18.14 15.76
C GLU A 96 -8.52 18.77 14.38
N LEU A 97 -7.80 18.10 13.47
CA LEU A 97 -7.67 18.56 12.08
C LEU A 97 -9.01 18.59 11.35
N ALA A 98 -9.85 17.58 11.53
CA ALA A 98 -11.18 17.54 10.93
C ALA A 98 -12.06 18.71 11.40
N ARG A 99 -11.98 19.05 12.70
CA ARG A 99 -12.67 20.22 13.27
C ARG A 99 -12.17 21.52 12.64
N GLN A 100 -10.86 21.63 12.39
CA GLN A 100 -10.28 22.80 11.70
C GLN A 100 -10.71 22.92 10.23
N GLU A 101 -10.95 21.81 9.53
CA GLU A 101 -11.51 21.80 8.17
C GLU A 101 -13.02 22.06 8.13
N GLY A 102 -13.69 22.14 9.29
CA GLY A 102 -15.15 22.28 9.37
C GLY A 102 -15.90 20.99 9.03
N MET A 103 -15.23 19.84 9.13
CA MET A 103 -15.91 18.54 9.04
C MET A 103 -16.69 18.26 10.33
N ASP A 104 -17.84 17.61 10.19
CA ASP A 104 -18.64 17.17 11.33
C ASP A 104 -17.97 15.98 12.01
N VAL A 105 -17.59 16.18 13.28
CA VAL A 105 -16.88 15.22 14.12
C VAL A 105 -17.63 15.13 15.44
N ILE A 106 -17.91 13.90 15.87
CA ILE A 106 -18.49 13.65 17.18
C ILE A 106 -17.42 13.96 18.23
N PRO A 107 -17.67 14.94 19.13
CA PRO A 107 -16.71 15.31 20.16
C PRO A 107 -16.51 14.16 21.14
N ASP A 108 -15.25 13.93 21.53
CA ASP A 108 -14.93 12.97 22.58
C ASP A 108 -15.40 13.47 23.96
N ASP A 109 -15.59 12.53 24.88
CA ASP A 109 -15.78 12.83 26.29
C ASP A 109 -14.63 13.71 26.80
N PRO A 110 -14.91 14.85 27.48
CA PRO A 110 -13.88 15.81 27.92
C PRO A 110 -12.78 15.18 28.76
N GLU A 111 -13.12 14.15 29.55
CA GLU A 111 -12.20 13.42 30.44
C GLU A 111 -11.13 12.60 29.67
N PHE A 112 -11.43 12.22 28.42
CA PHE A 112 -10.55 11.38 27.59
C PHE A 112 -9.95 12.13 26.40
N SER A 113 -10.22 13.43 26.30
CA SER A 113 -9.67 14.30 25.27
C SER A 113 -8.16 14.46 25.47
N TYR A 114 -7.40 14.27 24.39
CA TYR A 114 -6.01 14.72 24.37
C TYR A 114 -6.00 16.19 23.98
N ASP A 115 -5.29 17.01 24.74
CA ASP A 115 -4.93 18.36 24.31
C ASP A 115 -3.92 18.25 23.15
N VAL A 116 -4.45 18.08 21.94
CA VAL A 116 -3.66 18.14 20.70
C VAL A 116 -3.77 19.56 20.18
N HIS A 117 -2.71 20.34 20.32
CA HIS A 117 -2.65 21.67 19.74
C HIS A 117 -1.99 21.61 18.37
N VAL A 118 -2.72 21.99 17.32
CA VAL A 118 -2.18 22.11 15.96
C VAL A 118 -1.99 23.59 15.66
N ASP A 119 -0.79 24.11 15.95
CA ASP A 119 -0.45 25.54 15.84
C ASP A 119 -0.53 26.08 14.40
N ASN A 120 -0.35 25.22 13.40
CA ASN A 120 -0.19 25.62 12.01
C ASN A 120 -1.44 25.32 11.18
N LYS A 121 -2.12 26.38 10.71
CA LYS A 121 -3.12 26.31 9.63
C LYS A 121 -2.60 25.67 8.32
N SER A 122 -1.29 25.42 8.23
CA SER A 122 -0.60 24.89 7.05
C SER A 122 -0.23 23.39 7.15
N VAL A 123 -0.65 22.66 8.20
CA VAL A 123 -0.39 21.21 8.31
C VAL A 123 -1.13 20.43 7.21
N LEU A 124 -2.33 20.87 6.85
CA LEU A 124 -3.12 20.29 5.80
C LEU A 124 -2.57 20.75 4.45
N ARG A 125 -2.04 19.80 3.70
CA ARG A 125 -1.51 19.99 2.34
C ARG A 125 -2.38 19.21 1.37
N LYS A 126 -2.17 19.45 0.07
CA LYS A 126 -2.76 18.57 -0.95
C LYS A 126 -2.17 17.17 -0.78
N PRO A 127 -2.99 16.10 -0.76
CA PRO A 127 -2.50 14.74 -0.70
C PRO A 127 -1.43 14.49 -1.77
N LEU A 128 -0.41 13.71 -1.42
CA LEU A 128 0.59 13.30 -2.40
C LEU A 128 -0.11 12.53 -3.54
N PRO A 129 0.32 12.74 -4.80
CA PRO A 129 -0.22 11.98 -5.92
C PRO A 129 0.02 10.49 -5.67
N ARG A 130 -1.00 9.68 -5.93
CA ARG A 130 -0.83 8.22 -5.91
C ARG A 130 0.14 7.81 -7.01
N ALA A 131 0.84 6.71 -6.79
CA ALA A 131 1.68 6.12 -7.83
C ALA A 131 0.85 5.91 -9.11
N VAL A 132 1.41 6.33 -10.24
CA VAL A 132 0.74 6.17 -11.54
C VAL A 132 0.60 4.68 -11.82
N GLU A 133 -0.63 4.18 -11.79
CA GLU A 133 -0.92 2.83 -12.27
C GLU A 133 -0.87 2.86 -13.79
N TYR A 134 0.27 2.42 -14.35
CA TYR A 134 0.34 2.12 -15.76
C TYR A 134 -0.57 0.92 -16.01
N THR A 135 -1.69 1.16 -16.70
CA THR A 135 -2.53 0.07 -17.18
C THR A 135 -1.66 -0.89 -17.97
N ARG A 136 -1.93 -2.19 -17.83
CA ARG A 136 -1.28 -3.18 -18.66
C ARG A 136 -1.60 -2.79 -20.11
N GLY A 137 -0.56 -2.45 -20.88
CA GLY A 137 -0.74 -2.07 -22.29
C GLY A 137 -1.53 -3.14 -23.03
N ALA A 138 -2.15 -2.76 -24.16
CA ALA A 138 -2.92 -3.69 -24.99
C ALA A 138 -2.15 -5.00 -25.14
N SER A 139 -2.83 -6.14 -24.96
CA SER A 139 -2.26 -7.47 -25.12
C SER A 139 -1.42 -7.53 -26.40
N GLU A 140 -1.91 -6.93 -27.47
CA GLU A 140 -1.31 -6.92 -28.80
C GLU A 140 0.00 -6.12 -28.92
N ASN A 141 0.35 -5.28 -27.94
CA ASN A 141 1.59 -4.49 -27.97
C ASN A 141 2.85 -5.36 -27.93
N HIS A 142 2.77 -6.62 -27.49
CA HIS A 142 3.90 -7.55 -27.58
C HIS A 142 4.12 -8.09 -29.00
N THR A 143 3.14 -7.95 -29.90
CA THR A 143 3.19 -8.45 -31.28
C THR A 143 3.98 -7.51 -32.18
N HIS A 144 3.96 -6.21 -31.89
CA HIS A 144 4.69 -5.20 -32.64
C HIS A 144 5.95 -4.78 -31.88
N LYS A 145 7.13 -5.07 -32.45
CA LYS A 145 8.40 -4.58 -31.89
C LYS A 145 8.36 -3.05 -31.88
N PRO A 146 8.68 -2.39 -30.74
CA PRO A 146 8.72 -0.94 -30.68
C PRO A 146 9.72 -0.40 -31.70
N ARG A 147 9.36 0.72 -32.35
CA ARG A 147 10.25 1.42 -33.28
C ARG A 147 11.50 1.88 -32.51
N LYS A 148 12.66 1.82 -33.16
CA LYS A 148 13.85 2.49 -32.62
C LYS A 148 13.61 4.01 -32.62
N LEU A 149 13.89 4.65 -31.48
CA LEU A 149 13.94 6.11 -31.37
C LEU A 149 15.02 6.64 -32.32
N ARG A 150 14.76 7.78 -32.94
CA ARG A 150 15.75 8.50 -33.76
C ARG A 150 16.66 9.33 -32.84
N GLU A 151 17.85 9.71 -33.31
CA GLU A 151 18.83 10.49 -32.53
C GLU A 151 18.30 11.85 -32.05
N ASN A 152 17.32 12.42 -32.77
CA ASN A 152 16.66 13.67 -32.42
C ASN A 152 15.51 13.52 -31.38
N GLU A 153 15.18 12.29 -30.99
CA GLU A 153 14.16 11.95 -29.99
C GLU A 153 14.78 11.53 -28.64
N TYR A 154 16.12 11.61 -28.53
CA TYR A 154 16.91 11.37 -27.32
C TYR A 154 17.10 12.63 -26.48
#